data_AF-A0A367M4S3-F1
#
_entry.id   AF-A0A367M4S3-F1
#
_cell.length_a   1.000
_cell.length_b   1.000
_cell.length_c   1.000
_cell.angle_alpha   90.00
_cell.angle_beta   90.00
_cell.angle_gamma   90.00
#
_symmetry.space_group_name_H-M   'P 1'
#
loop_
_entity.id
_entity.type
_entity.pdbx_description
1 polymer ?
#
loop_
_entity_poly.entity_id
_entity_poly.type
_entity_poly.pdbx_seq_one_letter_code
_entity_poly.pdbx_strand_id
1 'polypeptide(L)'
;MKTARLLSSGALALSLLAGSVTAAVSPDEAAKLGSSLTPIGAQKEGNADGSIPAWTGGLAASAGKVDGKGFLSDPFADEKPLFTITAQNVEQYKDKLSDGQLAMFKRYPETYRIPVYKTHRTVALPAEIDEAVRQSALNVQPINDGNGLSNFEKSRYYAFPIPKNGVEVLWNHITRYRGGNLKRTIVQATPQTNGSFTPIRFEESVAFPQNMPDLDQSKAANILTFFKQQVTAPARLAGNVLLVHETLDQVKEPRLAWVYNAGQR
;
A
#
# COMPACT_ATOMS: atom_id res chain seq x y z
N MET A 1 -30.69 51.12 -8.70
CA MET A 1 -29.94 50.87 -7.44
C MET A 1 -30.25 49.52 -6.76
N LYS A 2 -31.46 48.94 -6.87
CA LYS A 2 -31.79 47.66 -6.21
C LYS A 2 -31.21 46.41 -6.90
N THR A 3 -31.13 46.39 -8.23
CA THR A 3 -30.55 45.29 -9.03
C THR A 3 -29.03 45.18 -8.91
N ALA A 4 -28.31 46.30 -8.78
CA ALA A 4 -26.87 46.32 -8.58
C ALA A 4 -26.44 45.68 -7.24
N ARG A 5 -27.23 45.85 -6.17
CA ARG A 5 -26.96 45.25 -4.85
C ARG A 5 -27.16 43.73 -4.84
N LEU A 6 -28.13 43.21 -5.58
CA LEU A 6 -28.38 41.76 -5.73
C LEU A 6 -27.24 41.05 -6.47
N LEU A 7 -26.68 41.67 -7.50
CA LEU A 7 -25.52 41.14 -8.24
C LEU A 7 -24.25 41.14 -7.39
N SER A 8 -24.02 42.18 -6.57
CA SER A 8 -22.87 42.23 -5.66
C SER A 8 -22.94 41.20 -4.54
N SER A 9 -24.13 40.92 -4.00
CA SER A 9 -24.32 39.88 -2.98
C SER A 9 -24.19 38.46 -3.53
N GLY A 10 -24.66 38.21 -4.76
CA GLY A 10 -24.49 36.92 -5.45
C GLY A 10 -23.03 36.61 -5.79
N ALA A 11 -22.28 37.62 -6.26
CA ALA A 11 -20.85 37.47 -6.55
C ALA A 11 -20.01 37.18 -5.28
N LEU A 12 -20.38 37.75 -4.12
CA LEU A 12 -19.71 37.50 -2.84
C LEU A 12 -20.01 36.09 -2.30
N ALA A 13 -21.23 35.58 -2.51
CA ALA A 13 -21.59 34.21 -2.12
C ALA A 13 -20.92 33.15 -3.01
N LEU A 14 -20.74 33.43 -4.30
CA LEU A 14 -20.02 32.57 -5.24
C LEU A 14 -18.50 32.58 -5.00
N SER A 15 -17.91 33.70 -4.56
CA SER A 15 -16.49 33.75 -4.20
C SER A 15 -16.18 33.08 -2.85
N LEU A 16 -17.15 33.04 -1.91
CA LEU A 16 -17.04 32.24 -0.68
C LEU A 16 -17.16 30.72 -0.92
N LEU A 17 -17.86 30.31 -1.99
CA LEU A 17 -17.95 28.89 -2.41
C LEU A 17 -16.73 28.43 -3.24
N ALA A 18 -15.94 29.36 -3.78
CA ALA A 18 -14.71 29.06 -4.53
C ALA A 18 -13.49 28.76 -3.62
N GLY A 19 -13.64 28.83 -2.30
CA GLY A 19 -12.54 28.70 -1.32
C GLY A 19 -12.20 27.28 -0.86
N SER A 20 -12.86 26.24 -1.36
CA SER A 20 -12.75 24.88 -0.78
C SER A 20 -12.10 23.85 -1.72
N VAL A 21 -11.02 24.22 -2.39
CA VAL A 21 -10.07 23.22 -2.90
C VAL A 21 -8.97 23.05 -1.86
N THR A 22 -9.33 22.49 -0.70
CA THR A 22 -8.35 22.06 0.31
C THR A 22 -8.01 20.61 0.01
N ALA A 23 -6.90 20.39 -0.69
CA ALA A 23 -6.45 19.07 -1.08
C ALA A 23 -5.52 18.41 -0.02
N ALA A 24 -5.42 19.02 1.19
CA ALA A 24 -5.06 18.40 2.47
C ALA A 24 -6.25 18.46 3.44
N VAL A 25 -6.25 17.60 4.46
CA VAL A 25 -7.30 17.62 5.49
C VAL A 25 -7.06 18.73 6.51
N SER A 26 -8.14 19.18 7.17
CA SER A 26 -8.01 20.20 8.22
C SER A 26 -7.27 19.63 9.46
N PRO A 27 -6.72 20.50 10.34
CA PRO A 27 -6.15 20.05 11.61
C PRO A 27 -7.12 19.22 12.45
N ASP A 28 -8.41 19.57 12.45
CA ASP A 28 -9.45 18.83 13.18
C ASP A 28 -9.71 17.43 12.59
N GLU A 29 -9.64 17.31 11.27
CA GLU A 29 -9.71 16.01 10.60
C GLU A 29 -8.47 15.17 10.90
N ALA A 30 -7.27 15.76 10.82
CA ALA A 30 -6.03 15.08 11.15
C ALA A 30 -5.96 14.63 12.62
N ALA A 31 -6.59 15.37 13.54
CA ALA A 31 -6.70 14.99 14.96
C ALA A 31 -7.51 13.70 15.20
N LYS A 32 -8.27 13.22 14.20
CA LYS A 32 -8.92 11.91 14.24
C LYS A 32 -7.92 10.75 14.18
N LEU A 33 -6.74 10.95 13.60
CA LEU A 33 -5.69 9.94 13.51
C LEU A 33 -5.12 9.63 14.90
N GLY A 34 -5.16 8.36 15.30
CA GLY A 34 -4.76 7.90 16.62
C GLY A 34 -5.85 8.01 17.69
N SER A 35 -6.86 8.86 17.50
CA SER A 35 -8.02 8.99 18.39
C SER A 35 -9.15 8.04 17.97
N SER A 36 -10.06 8.51 17.10
CA SER A 36 -11.19 7.72 16.56
C SER A 36 -10.77 6.84 15.38
N LEU A 37 -9.70 7.18 14.68
CA LEU A 37 -9.08 6.36 13.65
C LEU A 37 -7.78 5.75 14.19
N THR A 38 -7.30 4.69 13.54
CA THR A 38 -5.91 4.24 13.73
C THR A 38 -4.95 5.34 13.26
N PRO A 39 -3.65 5.27 13.62
CA PRO A 39 -2.67 6.26 13.14
C PRO A 39 -2.60 6.39 11.61
N ILE A 40 -2.93 5.31 10.88
CA ILE A 40 -3.00 5.29 9.42
C ILE A 40 -4.39 5.54 8.83
N GLY A 41 -5.35 5.98 9.65
CA GLY A 41 -6.66 6.43 9.20
C GLY A 41 -7.71 5.33 8.97
N ALA A 42 -7.44 4.10 9.37
CA ALA A 42 -8.47 3.05 9.37
C ALA A 42 -9.45 3.24 10.54
N GLN A 43 -10.67 2.73 10.42
CA GLN A 43 -11.61 2.65 11.55
C GLN A 43 -10.98 1.90 12.72
N LYS A 44 -11.14 2.40 13.94
CA LYS A 44 -10.52 1.82 15.14
C LYS A 44 -11.45 0.82 15.82
N GLU A 45 -12.75 1.08 15.76
CA GLU A 45 -13.80 0.23 16.28
C GLU A 45 -13.81 -1.17 15.64
N GLY A 46 -14.40 -2.12 16.37
CA GLY A 46 -14.76 -3.42 15.83
C GLY A 46 -16.03 -3.33 14.99
N ASN A 47 -16.34 -4.38 14.25
CA ASN A 47 -17.59 -4.43 13.49
C ASN A 47 -18.79 -4.81 14.39
N ALA A 48 -20.00 -4.55 13.90
CA ALA A 48 -21.22 -4.71 14.70
C ALA A 48 -21.52 -6.17 15.12
N ASP A 49 -21.10 -7.16 14.31
CA ASP A 49 -21.33 -8.59 14.62
C ASP A 49 -20.25 -9.21 15.52
N GLY A 50 -19.21 -8.44 15.88
CA GLY A 50 -18.14 -8.86 16.79
C GLY A 50 -17.09 -9.80 16.19
N SER A 51 -17.18 -10.15 14.90
CA SER A 51 -16.18 -11.00 14.23
C SER A 51 -14.86 -10.28 13.96
N ILE A 52 -14.86 -8.95 13.94
CA ILE A 52 -13.67 -8.09 13.83
C ILE A 52 -13.53 -7.31 15.14
N PRO A 53 -12.49 -7.54 15.94
CA PRO A 53 -12.28 -6.80 17.19
C PRO A 53 -11.88 -5.35 16.91
N ALA A 54 -12.05 -4.48 17.92
CA ALA A 54 -11.45 -3.14 17.88
C ALA A 54 -9.91 -3.22 17.79
N TRP A 55 -9.29 -2.27 17.11
CA TRP A 55 -7.84 -2.14 17.09
C TRP A 55 -7.36 -1.47 18.38
N THR A 56 -6.47 -2.16 19.08
CA THR A 56 -5.96 -1.77 20.41
C THR A 56 -4.46 -1.47 20.41
N GLY A 57 -3.86 -1.21 19.24
CA GLY A 57 -2.42 -0.92 19.12
C GLY A 57 -1.63 -1.88 18.22
N GLY A 58 -2.26 -2.98 17.78
CA GLY A 58 -1.57 -4.02 17.00
C GLY A 58 -0.72 -4.96 17.86
N LEU A 59 0.14 -5.75 17.21
CA LEU A 59 1.04 -6.67 17.91
C LEU A 59 2.17 -5.91 18.63
N ALA A 60 2.46 -6.32 19.86
CA ALA A 60 3.66 -5.86 20.55
C ALA A 60 4.93 -6.38 19.86
N ALA A 61 6.03 -5.64 19.96
CA ALA A 61 7.32 -6.06 19.41
C ALA A 61 7.82 -7.41 19.97
N SER A 62 7.31 -7.82 21.15
CA SER A 62 7.61 -9.10 21.79
C SER A 62 6.74 -10.27 21.32
N ALA A 63 5.74 -10.04 20.46
CA ALA A 63 4.78 -11.06 20.04
C ALA A 63 5.38 -12.16 19.15
N GLY A 64 6.58 -11.94 18.61
CA GLY A 64 7.33 -12.93 17.85
C GLY A 64 8.81 -12.87 18.18
N LYS A 65 9.49 -14.02 18.01
CA LYS A 65 10.94 -14.12 18.10
C LYS A 65 11.49 -14.49 16.73
N VAL A 66 12.59 -13.84 16.35
CA VAL A 66 13.37 -14.22 15.17
C VAL A 66 14.26 -15.40 15.58
N ASP A 67 14.15 -16.52 14.88
CA ASP A 67 15.00 -17.68 15.12
C ASP A 67 16.41 -17.48 14.53
N GLY A 68 17.31 -18.44 14.77
CA GLY A 68 18.70 -18.38 14.26
C GLY A 68 18.83 -18.40 12.73
N LYS A 69 17.73 -18.65 11.99
CA LYS A 69 17.66 -18.63 10.52
C LYS A 69 16.99 -17.36 9.97
N GLY A 70 16.50 -16.48 10.84
CA GLY A 70 15.82 -15.24 10.44
C GLY A 70 14.30 -15.38 10.26
N PHE A 71 13.68 -16.51 10.64
CA PHE A 71 12.24 -16.67 10.57
C PHE A 71 11.56 -16.14 11.83
N LEU A 72 10.44 -15.42 11.65
CA LEU A 72 9.58 -14.98 12.74
C LEU A 72 8.69 -16.15 13.19
N SER A 73 8.61 -16.37 14.51
CA SER A 73 7.63 -17.28 15.09
C SER A 73 6.20 -16.80 14.84
N ASP A 74 5.27 -17.74 14.64
CA ASP A 74 3.84 -17.45 14.56
C ASP A 74 3.29 -17.05 15.95
N PRO A 75 2.79 -15.81 16.13
CA PRO A 75 2.19 -15.38 17.41
C PRO A 75 0.92 -16.15 17.80
N PHE A 76 0.31 -16.87 16.86
CA PHE A 76 -0.96 -17.60 17.03
C PHE A 76 -0.81 -19.09 16.73
N ALA A 77 0.40 -19.66 16.89
CA ALA A 77 0.71 -21.05 16.52
C ALA A 77 -0.25 -22.11 17.11
N ASP A 78 -0.80 -21.85 18.29
CA ASP A 78 -1.72 -22.76 18.99
C ASP A 78 -3.20 -22.52 18.66
N GLU A 79 -3.52 -21.56 17.79
CA GLU A 79 -4.88 -21.22 17.43
C GLU A 79 -5.52 -22.30 16.56
N LYS A 80 -6.77 -22.65 16.88
CA LYS A 80 -7.57 -23.60 16.10
C LYS A 80 -8.61 -22.85 15.27
N PRO A 81 -8.98 -23.37 14.09
CA PRO A 81 -10.09 -22.82 13.32
C PRO A 81 -11.37 -22.78 14.17
N LEU A 82 -12.13 -21.70 14.03
CA LEU A 82 -13.50 -21.59 14.54
C LEU A 82 -14.41 -22.61 13.86
N PHE A 83 -14.21 -22.78 12.55
CA PHE A 83 -14.85 -23.79 11.71
C PHE A 83 -14.07 -23.94 10.40
N THR A 84 -14.46 -24.92 9.59
CA THR A 84 -13.87 -25.14 8.25
C THR A 84 -14.99 -25.17 7.23
N ILE A 85 -14.86 -24.36 6.18
CA ILE A 85 -15.72 -24.43 5.01
C ILE A 85 -15.24 -25.56 4.11
N THR A 86 -16.15 -26.45 3.76
CA THR A 86 -15.94 -27.64 2.94
C THR A 86 -16.99 -27.69 1.84
N ALA A 87 -16.84 -28.59 0.87
CA ALA A 87 -17.86 -28.77 -0.17
C ALA A 87 -19.24 -29.16 0.41
N GLN A 88 -19.29 -29.75 1.61
CA GLN A 88 -20.53 -30.16 2.27
C GLN A 88 -21.32 -28.99 2.89
N ASN A 89 -20.67 -27.87 3.23
CA ASN A 89 -21.31 -26.72 3.88
C ASN A 89 -21.13 -25.40 3.11
N VAL A 90 -20.46 -25.41 1.95
CA VAL A 90 -20.14 -24.20 1.17
C VAL A 90 -21.37 -23.35 0.85
N GLU A 91 -22.52 -23.96 0.61
CA GLU A 91 -23.77 -23.25 0.32
C GLU A 91 -24.22 -22.35 1.46
N GLN A 92 -23.88 -22.68 2.72
CA GLN A 92 -24.19 -21.85 3.90
C GLN A 92 -23.36 -20.55 3.92
N TYR A 93 -22.23 -20.52 3.22
CA TYR A 93 -21.26 -19.43 3.25
C TYR A 93 -21.08 -18.77 1.88
N LYS A 94 -21.91 -19.11 0.88
CA LYS A 94 -21.71 -18.68 -0.51
C LYS A 94 -21.59 -17.15 -0.66
N ASP A 95 -22.34 -16.39 0.14
CA ASP A 95 -22.35 -14.92 0.11
C ASP A 95 -21.09 -14.29 0.74
N LYS A 96 -20.18 -15.12 1.27
CA LYS A 96 -18.87 -14.74 1.84
C LYS A 96 -17.71 -15.19 0.97
N LEU A 97 -17.98 -15.86 -0.15
CA LEU A 97 -16.97 -16.47 -1.03
C LEU A 97 -17.01 -15.84 -2.42
N SER A 98 -15.86 -15.75 -3.06
CA SER A 98 -15.78 -15.36 -4.47
C SER A 98 -16.18 -16.52 -5.38
N ASP A 99 -16.58 -16.21 -6.62
CA ASP A 99 -16.88 -17.21 -7.64
C ASP A 99 -15.72 -18.20 -7.86
N GLY A 100 -14.48 -17.70 -7.76
CA GLY A 100 -13.28 -18.52 -7.83
C GLY A 100 -13.17 -19.52 -6.68
N GLN A 101 -13.45 -19.10 -5.45
CA GLN A 101 -13.47 -19.99 -4.28
C GLN A 101 -14.59 -21.03 -4.39
N LEU A 102 -15.79 -20.64 -4.85
CA LEU A 102 -16.90 -21.56 -5.09
C LEU A 102 -16.55 -22.59 -6.18
N ALA A 103 -15.91 -22.16 -7.27
CA ALA A 103 -15.44 -23.05 -8.32
C ALA A 103 -14.39 -24.05 -7.81
N MET A 104 -13.51 -23.64 -6.89
CA MET A 104 -12.53 -24.55 -6.28
C MET A 104 -13.19 -25.66 -5.46
N PHE A 105 -14.27 -25.38 -4.71
CA PHE A 105 -15.03 -26.43 -4.02
C PHE A 105 -15.71 -27.42 -4.98
N LYS A 106 -16.19 -26.94 -6.14
CA LYS A 106 -16.74 -27.82 -7.19
C LYS A 106 -15.67 -28.69 -7.86
N ARG A 107 -14.50 -28.11 -8.11
CA ARG A 107 -13.39 -28.79 -8.81
C ARG A 107 -12.65 -29.77 -7.91
N TYR A 108 -12.54 -29.46 -6.63
CA TYR A 108 -11.75 -30.24 -5.65
C TYR A 108 -12.56 -30.49 -4.37
N PRO A 109 -13.73 -31.17 -4.45
CA PRO A 109 -14.64 -31.29 -3.32
C PRO A 109 -14.05 -32.07 -2.14
N GLU A 110 -13.12 -32.99 -2.41
CA GLU A 110 -12.50 -33.83 -1.39
C GLU A 110 -11.33 -33.17 -0.67
N THR A 111 -10.62 -32.21 -1.31
CA THR A 111 -9.35 -31.69 -0.80
C THR A 111 -9.34 -30.19 -0.53
N TYR A 112 -10.17 -29.39 -1.22
CA TYR A 112 -10.21 -27.94 -0.99
C TYR A 112 -11.01 -27.63 0.26
N ARG A 113 -10.40 -26.87 1.18
CA ARG A 113 -10.94 -26.51 2.50
C ARG A 113 -10.51 -25.09 2.82
N ILE A 114 -11.39 -24.32 3.44
CA ILE A 114 -11.05 -22.99 3.97
C ILE A 114 -11.25 -23.03 5.50
N PRO A 115 -10.18 -23.21 6.29
CA PRO A 115 -10.25 -23.04 7.73
C PRO A 115 -10.43 -21.55 8.06
N VAL A 116 -11.42 -21.24 8.89
CA VAL A 116 -11.72 -19.87 9.32
C VAL A 116 -11.25 -19.69 10.75
N TYR A 117 -10.39 -18.72 10.98
CA TYR A 117 -9.78 -18.41 12.28
C TYR A 117 -10.36 -17.14 12.89
N LYS A 118 -10.00 -16.86 14.15
CA LYS A 118 -10.38 -15.60 14.79
C LYS A 118 -9.67 -14.44 14.10
N THR A 119 -10.40 -13.34 13.89
CA THR A 119 -9.79 -12.11 13.37
C THR A 119 -8.91 -11.47 14.43
N HIS A 120 -7.68 -11.12 14.06
CA HIS A 120 -6.79 -10.28 14.86
C HIS A 120 -6.41 -9.04 14.05
N ARG A 121 -6.46 -7.86 14.69
CA ARG A 121 -6.00 -6.61 14.07
C ARG A 121 -4.58 -6.32 14.53
N THR A 122 -3.61 -6.93 13.83
CA THR A 122 -2.22 -7.06 14.29
C THR A 122 -1.26 -5.97 13.82
N VAL A 123 -1.67 -5.14 12.86
CA VAL A 123 -0.79 -4.10 12.29
C VAL A 123 -0.45 -3.06 13.36
N ALA A 124 0.84 -2.88 13.61
CA ALA A 124 1.44 -1.78 14.36
C ALA A 124 2.58 -1.21 13.51
N LEU A 125 2.76 0.11 13.54
CA LEU A 125 3.84 0.80 12.83
C LEU A 125 4.76 1.50 13.83
N PRO A 126 6.04 1.76 13.45
CA PRO A 126 6.91 2.60 14.26
C PRO A 126 6.33 4.00 14.46
N ALA A 127 6.59 4.61 15.62
CA ALA A 127 6.00 5.90 15.99
C ALA A 127 6.39 7.03 15.02
N GLU A 128 7.59 6.97 14.44
CA GLU A 128 8.05 7.90 13.41
C GLU A 128 7.24 7.80 12.12
N ILE A 129 6.70 6.62 11.80
CA ILE A 129 5.82 6.44 10.65
C ILE A 129 4.44 7.02 10.94
N ASP A 130 3.92 6.82 12.15
CA ASP A 130 2.65 7.42 12.58
C ASP A 130 2.72 8.97 12.55
N GLU A 131 3.86 9.53 12.97
CA GLU A 131 4.14 10.97 12.84
C GLU A 131 4.14 11.41 11.37
N ALA A 132 4.89 10.71 10.52
CA ALA A 132 4.96 11.01 9.10
C ALA A 132 3.58 10.96 8.43
N VAL A 133 2.74 9.98 8.79
CA VAL A 133 1.37 9.87 8.27
C VAL A 133 0.55 11.11 8.62
N ARG A 134 0.63 11.59 9.86
CA ARG A 134 -0.08 12.80 10.27
C ARG A 134 0.43 14.03 9.52
N GLN A 135 1.74 14.11 9.28
CA GLN A 135 2.31 15.16 8.44
C GLN A 135 1.81 15.07 6.99
N SER A 136 1.66 13.86 6.43
CA SER A 136 1.05 13.69 5.10
C SER A 136 -0.36 14.25 5.05
N ALA A 137 -1.18 13.91 6.06
CA ALA A 137 -2.57 14.38 6.15
C ALA A 137 -2.69 15.91 6.02
N LEU A 138 -1.78 16.63 6.68
CA LEU A 138 -1.81 18.09 6.76
C LEU A 138 -1.20 18.80 5.55
N ASN A 139 -0.31 18.14 4.80
CA ASN A 139 0.56 18.84 3.85
C ASN A 139 0.44 18.35 2.40
N VAL A 140 0.19 17.06 2.20
CA VAL A 140 0.23 16.44 0.87
C VAL A 140 -1.00 16.84 0.08
N GLN A 141 -0.79 17.21 -1.19
CA GLN A 141 -1.89 17.50 -2.12
C GLN A 141 -1.78 16.57 -3.34
N PRO A 142 -2.91 16.06 -3.86
CA PRO A 142 -2.96 15.52 -5.20
C PRO A 142 -2.68 16.63 -6.22
N ILE A 143 -1.94 16.29 -7.26
CA ILE A 143 -1.72 17.13 -8.44
C ILE A 143 -2.01 16.29 -9.70
N ASN A 144 -2.09 16.93 -10.87
CA ASN A 144 -2.33 16.27 -12.16
C ASN A 144 -3.53 15.31 -12.14
N ASP A 145 -4.69 15.83 -11.71
CA ASP A 145 -5.93 15.06 -11.56
C ASP A 145 -5.80 13.84 -10.63
N GLY A 146 -4.93 13.96 -9.61
CA GLY A 146 -4.64 12.91 -8.67
C GLY A 146 -3.59 11.90 -9.14
N ASN A 147 -2.97 12.08 -10.30
CA ASN A 147 -1.89 11.21 -10.79
C ASN A 147 -0.48 11.63 -10.33
N GLY A 148 -0.39 12.63 -9.44
CA GLY A 148 0.86 12.95 -8.76
C GLY A 148 0.63 13.49 -7.35
N LEU A 149 1.74 13.69 -6.64
CA LEU A 149 1.76 14.22 -5.28
C LEU A 149 2.67 15.45 -5.19
N SER A 150 2.22 16.48 -4.47
CA SER A 150 3.08 17.59 -4.02
C SER A 150 3.22 17.59 -2.51
N ASN A 151 4.32 18.17 -2.01
CA ASN A 151 4.70 18.25 -0.59
C ASN A 151 4.91 16.89 0.11
N PHE A 152 5.02 15.80 -0.66
CA PHE A 152 5.21 14.46 -0.12
C PHE A 152 6.65 14.20 0.34
N GLU A 153 7.60 15.06 -0.05
CA GLU A 153 9.02 14.86 0.22
C GLU A 153 9.39 14.89 1.71
N LYS A 154 8.55 15.53 2.54
CA LYS A 154 8.76 15.71 3.98
C LYS A 154 8.22 14.56 4.83
N SER A 155 7.17 13.88 4.37
CA SER A 155 6.50 12.81 5.13
C SER A 155 6.76 11.43 4.56
N ARG A 156 6.78 11.27 3.22
CA ARG A 156 7.21 10.06 2.50
C ARG A 156 6.45 8.77 2.82
N TYR A 157 5.35 8.83 3.57
CA TYR A 157 4.50 7.68 3.90
C TYR A 157 3.02 8.05 3.91
N TYR A 158 2.17 7.16 3.38
CA TYR A 158 0.71 7.26 3.38
C TYR A 158 0.23 8.67 2.98
N ALA A 159 0.23 8.96 1.68
CA ALA A 159 -0.08 10.29 1.15
C ALA A 159 -1.41 10.89 1.66
N PHE A 160 -2.45 10.07 1.80
CA PHE A 160 -3.81 10.52 2.13
C PHE A 160 -4.46 9.62 3.19
N PRO A 161 -4.01 9.65 4.46
CA PRO A 161 -4.50 8.71 5.46
C PRO A 161 -6.01 8.79 5.70
N ILE A 162 -6.65 9.91 5.36
CA ILE A 162 -8.11 10.07 5.34
C ILE A 162 -8.53 10.28 3.87
N PRO A 163 -8.59 9.21 3.06
CA PRO A 163 -8.79 9.34 1.62
C PRO A 163 -10.25 9.72 1.31
N LYS A 164 -10.44 10.64 0.36
CA LYS A 164 -11.74 11.15 -0.10
C LYS A 164 -12.26 10.43 -1.35
N ASN A 165 -11.40 9.69 -2.04
CA ASN A 165 -11.73 8.96 -3.27
C ASN A 165 -10.81 7.75 -3.48
N GLY A 166 -11.11 6.92 -4.50
CA GLY A 166 -10.34 5.70 -4.79
C GLY A 166 -8.90 5.95 -5.24
N VAL A 167 -8.59 7.09 -5.86
CA VAL A 167 -7.22 7.43 -6.29
C VAL A 167 -6.34 7.69 -5.06
N GLU A 168 -6.87 8.38 -4.05
CA GLU A 168 -6.17 8.60 -2.78
C GLU A 168 -5.94 7.28 -2.02
N VAL A 169 -6.89 6.35 -2.07
CA VAL A 169 -6.72 4.99 -1.52
C VAL A 169 -5.58 4.26 -2.25
N LEU A 170 -5.50 4.37 -3.57
CA LEU A 170 -4.42 3.79 -4.37
C LEU A 170 -3.06 4.41 -3.99
N TRP A 171 -3.00 5.73 -3.81
CA TRP A 171 -1.79 6.40 -3.37
C TRP A 171 -1.31 5.92 -2.01
N ASN A 172 -2.20 5.69 -1.05
CA ASN A 172 -1.82 5.07 0.23
C ASN A 172 -1.24 3.68 0.03
N HIS A 173 -1.79 2.87 -0.88
CA HIS A 173 -1.20 1.58 -1.20
C HIS A 173 0.21 1.77 -1.77
N ILE A 174 0.41 2.67 -2.73
CA ILE A 174 1.71 2.93 -3.36
C ILE A 174 2.75 3.39 -2.32
N THR A 175 2.35 4.32 -1.44
CA THR A 175 3.19 5.05 -0.48
C THR A 175 3.24 4.44 0.93
N ARG A 176 2.68 3.24 1.13
CA ARG A 176 2.68 2.56 2.44
C ARG A 176 4.11 2.30 2.93
N TYR A 177 4.26 2.21 4.25
CA TYR A 177 5.51 1.78 4.88
C TYR A 177 5.87 0.34 4.47
N ARG A 178 7.16 0.11 4.20
CA ARG A 178 7.70 -1.19 3.76
C ARG A 178 8.95 -1.62 4.55
N GLY A 179 9.19 -1.03 5.72
CA GLY A 179 10.41 -1.24 6.50
C GLY A 179 11.50 -0.25 6.08
N GLY A 180 12.14 -0.50 4.95
CA GLY A 180 13.25 0.34 4.47
C GLY A 180 13.63 0.01 3.03
N ASN A 181 14.90 0.23 2.70
CA ASN A 181 15.48 -0.25 1.44
C ASN A 181 15.51 -1.78 1.45
N LEU A 182 15.27 -2.41 0.30
CA LEU A 182 15.20 -3.86 0.20
C LEU A 182 16.12 -4.38 -0.90
N LYS A 183 16.75 -5.52 -0.63
CA LYS A 183 17.36 -6.38 -1.64
C LYS A 183 16.63 -7.72 -1.62
N ARG A 184 16.24 -8.23 -2.78
CA ARG A 184 15.55 -9.53 -2.88
C ARG A 184 16.01 -10.33 -4.08
N THR A 185 15.95 -11.65 -3.93
CA THR A 185 16.12 -12.61 -5.02
C THR A 185 14.75 -13.14 -5.40
N ILE A 186 14.39 -13.04 -6.68
CA ILE A 186 13.12 -13.55 -7.21
C ILE A 186 13.42 -14.66 -8.20
N VAL A 187 12.66 -15.75 -8.11
CA VAL A 187 12.59 -16.76 -9.17
C VAL A 187 11.17 -16.74 -9.73
N GLN A 188 11.04 -16.29 -10.98
CA GLN A 188 9.78 -16.32 -11.70
C GLN A 188 9.66 -17.64 -12.45
N ALA A 189 8.57 -18.35 -12.20
CA ALA A 189 8.20 -19.56 -12.92
C ALA A 189 6.80 -19.35 -13.50
N THR A 190 6.73 -19.10 -14.81
CA THR A 190 5.45 -19.00 -15.53
C THR A 190 5.14 -20.37 -16.14
N PRO A 191 4.15 -21.11 -15.62
CA PRO A 191 3.83 -22.44 -16.12
C PRO A 191 3.13 -22.37 -17.48
N GLN A 192 3.49 -23.31 -18.35
CA GLN A 192 2.75 -23.60 -19.58
C GLN A 192 1.53 -24.46 -19.26
N THR A 193 0.66 -24.69 -20.26
CA THR A 193 -0.54 -25.52 -20.11
C THR A 193 -0.25 -26.94 -19.61
N ASN A 194 0.91 -27.49 -19.96
CA ASN A 194 1.38 -28.80 -19.51
C ASN A 194 2.14 -28.77 -18.16
N GLY A 195 2.18 -27.63 -17.48
CA GLY A 195 2.87 -27.44 -16.20
C GLY A 195 4.38 -27.22 -16.28
N SER A 196 5.01 -27.38 -17.46
CA SER A 196 6.43 -27.06 -17.63
C SER A 196 6.68 -25.56 -17.52
N PHE A 197 7.85 -25.15 -17.03
CA PHE A 197 8.24 -23.74 -16.92
C PHE A 197 9.76 -23.58 -17.11
N THR A 198 10.17 -22.39 -17.53
CA THR A 198 11.59 -21.98 -17.49
C THR A 198 11.77 -20.95 -16.39
N PRO A 199 12.57 -21.23 -15.35
CA PRO A 199 12.79 -20.28 -14.27
C PRO A 199 13.64 -19.11 -14.76
N ILE A 200 13.20 -17.89 -14.46
CA ILE A 200 13.98 -16.67 -14.63
C ILE A 200 14.32 -16.14 -13.25
N ARG A 201 15.60 -15.93 -12.98
CA ARG A 201 16.08 -15.43 -11.68
C ARG A 201 16.48 -13.98 -11.79
N PHE A 202 16.03 -13.19 -10.82
CA PHE A 202 16.33 -11.77 -10.69
C PHE A 202 16.99 -11.49 -9.35
N GLU A 203 17.92 -10.55 -9.34
CA GLU A 203 18.27 -9.79 -8.14
C GLU A 203 17.67 -8.40 -8.27
N GLU A 204 16.94 -7.95 -7.24
CA GLU A 204 16.33 -6.64 -7.20
C GLU A 204 16.79 -5.85 -5.99
N SER A 205 17.02 -4.55 -6.20
CA SER A 205 17.24 -3.56 -5.17
C SER A 205 16.17 -2.47 -5.31
N VAL A 206 15.52 -2.13 -4.19
CA VAL A 206 14.60 -0.99 -4.12
C VAL A 206 15.10 -0.07 -3.03
N ALA A 207 15.26 1.20 -3.37
CA ALA A 207 15.68 2.23 -2.44
C ALA A 207 14.68 3.38 -2.42
N PHE A 208 14.39 3.88 -1.23
CA PHE A 208 13.50 5.01 -1.02
C PHE A 208 14.34 6.23 -0.61
N PRO A 209 14.12 7.41 -1.20
CA PRO A 209 14.96 8.59 -0.94
C PRO A 209 15.18 8.92 0.53
N GLN A 210 14.14 8.78 1.37
CA GLN A 210 14.21 9.04 2.81
C GLN A 210 15.11 8.07 3.58
N ASN A 211 15.44 6.93 3.00
CA ASN A 211 16.29 5.90 3.60
C ASN A 211 17.70 5.88 2.98
N MET A 212 18.10 6.98 2.30
CA MET A 212 19.40 7.15 1.67
C MET A 212 20.07 8.41 2.25
N PRO A 213 20.82 8.29 3.36
CA PRO A 213 21.37 9.46 4.08
C PRO A 213 22.44 10.22 3.29
N ASP A 214 23.09 9.56 2.33
CA ASP A 214 24.09 10.11 1.42
C ASP A 214 23.47 10.78 0.16
N LEU A 215 22.17 10.61 -0.05
CA LEU A 215 21.45 11.22 -1.16
C LEU A 215 21.16 12.69 -0.87
N ASP A 216 21.56 13.55 -1.79
CA ASP A 216 21.08 14.93 -1.84
C ASP A 216 19.57 14.93 -2.09
N GLN A 217 18.81 15.19 -1.02
CA GLN A 217 17.35 15.12 -1.03
C GLN A 217 16.72 16.09 -2.03
N SER A 218 17.40 17.18 -2.40
CA SER A 218 16.91 18.10 -3.43
C SER A 218 16.82 17.45 -4.81
N LYS A 219 17.75 16.52 -5.11
CA LYS A 219 17.79 15.75 -6.37
C LYS A 219 16.76 14.62 -6.41
N ALA A 220 16.17 14.28 -5.28
CA ALA A 220 15.18 13.23 -5.16
C ALA A 220 13.81 13.74 -4.68
N ALA A 221 13.61 15.07 -4.70
CA ALA A 221 12.36 15.69 -4.28
C ALA A 221 11.15 15.13 -5.06
N ASN A 222 11.31 14.94 -6.37
CA ASN A 222 10.28 14.36 -7.24
C ASN A 222 10.41 12.82 -7.41
N ILE A 223 11.36 12.16 -6.75
CA ILE A 223 11.50 10.71 -6.84
C ILE A 223 10.67 10.05 -5.74
N LEU A 224 9.80 9.12 -6.13
CA LEU A 224 9.07 8.24 -5.22
C LEU A 224 9.95 7.07 -4.78
N THR A 225 10.63 6.41 -5.72
CA THR A 225 11.41 5.19 -5.45
C THR A 225 12.45 4.95 -6.54
N PHE A 226 13.62 4.45 -6.15
CA PHE A 226 14.62 3.90 -7.05
C PHE A 226 14.49 2.37 -7.12
N PHE A 227 14.55 1.82 -8.33
CA PHE A 227 14.44 0.39 -8.56
C PHE A 227 15.54 -0.08 -9.51
N LYS A 228 16.24 -1.15 -9.13
CA LYS A 228 17.20 -1.85 -9.98
C LYS A 228 16.86 -3.33 -10.01
N GLN A 229 16.83 -3.91 -11.19
CA GLN A 229 16.66 -5.35 -11.39
C GLN A 229 17.75 -5.86 -12.31
N GLN A 230 18.36 -6.98 -11.95
CA GLN A 230 19.34 -7.69 -12.77
C GLN A 230 18.87 -9.12 -12.99
N VAL A 231 18.86 -9.57 -14.24
CA VAL A 231 18.61 -10.97 -14.58
C VAL A 231 19.89 -11.77 -14.35
N THR A 232 19.81 -12.83 -13.54
CA THR A 232 20.95 -13.70 -13.20
C THR A 232 20.80 -15.12 -13.72
N ALA A 233 19.62 -15.50 -14.24
CA ALA A 233 19.38 -16.74 -14.96
C ALA A 233 18.09 -16.62 -15.81
N PRO A 234 17.95 -17.39 -16.91
CA PRO A 234 18.92 -18.32 -17.50
C PRO A 234 20.07 -17.59 -18.22
N ALA A 235 21.13 -18.31 -18.59
CA ALA A 235 22.34 -17.75 -19.19
C ALA A 235 22.06 -16.83 -20.40
N ARG A 236 21.07 -17.18 -21.24
CA ARG A 236 20.66 -16.38 -22.39
C ARG A 236 20.19 -14.95 -22.04
N LEU A 237 19.64 -14.76 -20.84
CA LEU A 237 19.13 -13.46 -20.37
C LEU A 237 20.03 -12.84 -19.29
N ALA A 238 20.97 -13.61 -18.74
CA ALA A 238 21.81 -13.20 -17.64
C ALA A 238 22.64 -11.97 -18.02
N GLY A 239 22.72 -11.01 -17.10
CA GLY A 239 23.44 -9.75 -17.30
C GLY A 239 22.57 -8.60 -17.78
N ASN A 240 21.31 -8.83 -18.18
CA ASN A 240 20.37 -7.75 -18.44
C ASN A 240 20.06 -6.98 -17.15
N VAL A 241 20.03 -5.65 -17.24
CA VAL A 241 19.74 -4.77 -16.09
C VAL A 241 18.66 -3.76 -16.46
N LEU A 242 17.67 -3.60 -15.60
CA LEU A 242 16.70 -2.52 -15.63
C LEU A 242 16.97 -1.58 -14.44
N LEU A 243 17.06 -0.28 -14.72
CA LEU A 243 17.12 0.79 -13.72
C LEU A 243 15.92 1.70 -13.92
N VAL A 244 15.18 2.00 -12.86
CA VAL A 244 14.02 2.89 -12.88
C VAL A 244 14.11 3.90 -11.75
N HIS A 245 13.88 5.16 -12.09
CA HIS A 245 13.56 6.21 -11.12
C HIS A 245 12.06 6.51 -11.27
N GLU A 246 11.27 6.11 -10.28
CA GLU A 246 9.84 6.37 -10.25
C GLU A 246 9.61 7.79 -9.74
N THR A 247 8.87 8.62 -10.50
CA THR A 247 8.61 10.01 -10.14
C THR A 247 7.23 10.19 -9.49
N LEU A 248 7.09 11.20 -8.63
CA LEU A 248 5.85 11.61 -7.98
C LEU A 248 4.97 12.42 -8.94
N ASP A 249 5.57 13.34 -9.69
CA ASP A 249 4.93 14.14 -10.73
C ASP A 249 5.48 13.73 -12.10
N GLN A 250 4.76 12.85 -12.79
CA GLN A 250 5.12 12.36 -14.11
C GLN A 250 4.85 13.38 -15.24
N VAL A 251 4.07 14.43 -14.98
CA VAL A 251 3.83 15.51 -15.95
C VAL A 251 5.03 16.46 -15.97
N LYS A 252 5.57 16.80 -14.80
CA LYS A 252 6.78 17.61 -14.65
C LYS A 252 8.05 16.86 -15.06
N GLU A 253 8.16 15.60 -14.67
CA GLU A 253 9.31 14.76 -14.97
C GLU A 253 8.84 13.31 -15.18
N PRO A 254 8.91 12.79 -16.42
CA PRO A 254 8.43 11.44 -16.70
C PRO A 254 9.26 10.40 -15.96
N ARG A 255 8.71 9.20 -15.79
CA ARG A 255 9.47 8.04 -15.30
C ARG A 255 10.74 7.87 -16.13
N LEU A 256 11.88 7.77 -15.44
CA LEU A 256 13.16 7.50 -16.08
C LEU A 256 13.46 6.01 -16.00
N ALA A 257 13.65 5.37 -17.15
CA ALA A 257 13.93 3.95 -17.23
C ALA A 257 15.05 3.68 -18.23
N TRP A 258 16.05 2.90 -17.80
CA TRP A 258 17.17 2.46 -18.62
C TRP A 258 17.25 0.96 -18.61
N VAL A 259 17.50 0.39 -19.79
CA VAL A 259 17.70 -1.05 -19.96
C VAL A 259 19.08 -1.27 -20.54
N TYR A 260 19.86 -2.11 -19.86
CA TYR A 260 21.08 -2.69 -20.40
C TYR A 260 20.76 -4.10 -20.91
N ASN A 261 21.07 -4.37 -22.18
CA ASN A 261 20.89 -5.68 -22.80
C ASN A 261 22.27 -6.31 -23.09
N ALA A 262 22.58 -7.42 -22.41
CA ALA A 262 23.85 -8.10 -22.54
C ALA A 262 24.05 -8.77 -23.92
N GLY A 263 22.97 -9.08 -24.64
CA GLY A 263 22.99 -9.75 -25.94
C GLY A 263 23.18 -8.82 -27.14
N GLN A 264 23.29 -7.50 -26.95
CA GLN A 264 23.57 -6.51 -28.00
C GLN A 264 25.07 -6.15 -28.08
N ARG A 265 25.94 -7.00 -27.53
CA ARG A 265 27.41 -6.86 -27.65
C ARG A 265 27.91 -7.48 -28.96
#